data_AF-A0A2J4YXW1-F1
#
_entry.id   AF-A0A2J4YXW1-F1
#
_cell.length_a   1.000
_cell.length_b   1.000
_cell.length_c   1.000
_cell.angle_alpha   90.00
_cell.angle_beta   90.00
_cell.angle_gamma   90.00
#
_symmetry.space_group_name_H-M   'P 1'
#
loop_
_entity.id
_entity.type
_entity.pdbx_description
1 polymer ?
#
loop_
_entity_poly.entity_id
_entity_poly.type
_entity_poly.pdbx_seq_one_letter_code
_entity_poly.pdbx_strand_id
1 'polypeptide(L)'
;MNNKIPLALTLCSTMIALPLQANDGHQWRAIAFGQSTDSNFSSNVLPEKIGVNDVTIAGKKLTPQDVADLSQPITIESRGGKIANSHDGLTFFYTRLPTSQNFILQATVT
;
A
#
# COMPACT_ATOMS: atom_id res chain seq x y z
N MET A 1 52.12 22.40 43.51
CA MET A 1 51.81 22.63 42.08
C MET A 1 50.46 22.00 41.79
N ASN A 2 49.40 22.81 41.71
CA ASN A 2 48.03 22.35 41.52
C ASN A 2 47.73 22.23 40.02
N ASN A 3 47.76 21.02 39.47
CA ASN A 3 47.28 20.77 38.12
C ASN A 3 45.76 20.67 38.11
N LYS A 4 45.09 21.77 37.78
CA LYS A 4 43.67 21.77 37.45
C LYS A 4 43.53 21.23 36.03
N ILE A 5 43.05 19.99 35.91
CA ILE A 5 42.66 19.41 34.62
C ILE A 5 41.48 20.24 34.10
N PRO A 6 41.55 20.84 32.91
CA PRO A 6 40.44 21.61 32.37
C PRO A 6 39.29 20.65 32.03
N LEU A 7 38.17 20.82 32.72
CA LEU A 7 36.90 20.10 32.55
C LEU A 7 36.22 20.36 31.18
N ALA A 8 36.94 20.90 30.21
CA ALA A 8 36.40 21.44 28.97
C ALA A 8 36.40 20.44 27.79
N LEU A 9 36.95 19.23 27.95
CA LEU A 9 37.10 18.27 26.84
C LEU A 9 36.16 17.05 26.87
N THR A 10 35.19 16.98 27.79
CA THR A 10 34.30 15.81 27.94
C THR A 10 32.93 15.95 27.28
N LEU A 11 32.67 17.01 26.49
CA LEU A 11 31.33 17.31 25.97
C LEU A 11 31.10 17.01 24.49
N CYS A 12 31.88 16.12 23.86
CA CYS A 12 31.70 15.81 22.43
C CYS A 12 31.04 14.44 22.14
N SER A 13 30.49 13.76 23.15
CA SER A 13 29.89 12.43 23.00
C SER A 13 28.36 12.41 23.14
N THR A 14 27.66 13.49 22.81
CA THR A 14 26.22 13.40 22.56
C THR A 14 26.02 12.77 21.19
N MET A 15 26.09 11.43 21.14
CA MET A 15 25.46 10.66 20.09
C MET A 15 23.99 11.10 20.05
N ILE A 16 23.63 11.91 19.07
CA ILE A 16 22.24 12.21 18.75
C ILE A 16 21.68 10.85 18.32
N ALA A 17 21.03 10.16 19.25
CA ALA A 17 20.15 9.06 18.95
C ALA A 17 19.03 9.66 18.10
N LEU A 18 19.20 9.63 16.78
CA LEU A 18 18.10 9.81 15.86
C LEU A 18 17.01 8.86 16.33
N PRO A 19 15.78 9.31 16.59
CA PRO A 19 14.70 8.38 16.77
C PRO A 19 14.68 7.52 15.51
N LEU A 20 14.97 6.24 15.67
CA LEU A 20 14.68 5.24 14.65
C LEU A 20 13.20 5.46 14.38
N GLN A 21 12.87 6.06 13.23
CA GLN A 21 11.48 6.33 12.88
C GLN A 21 10.76 5.01 13.09
N ALA A 22 9.84 4.97 14.06
CA ALA A 22 8.97 3.83 14.22
C ALA A 22 8.41 3.59 12.82
N ASN A 23 8.69 2.41 12.28
CA ASN A 23 8.14 2.02 11.00
C ASN A 23 6.65 1.85 11.25
N ASP A 24 5.89 2.95 11.21
CA ASP A 24 4.44 2.92 11.20
C ASP A 24 4.10 1.91 10.11
N GLY A 25 3.55 0.77 10.53
CA GLY A 25 3.38 -0.37 9.65
C GLY A 25 2.77 0.06 8.32
N HIS A 26 3.19 -0.57 7.22
CA HIS A 26 2.76 -0.19 5.88
C HIS A 26 1.24 0.02 5.83
N GLN A 27 0.81 1.24 5.53
CA GLN A 27 -0.60 1.57 5.38
C GLN A 27 -1.04 1.12 4.00
N TRP A 28 -1.93 0.14 3.94
CA TRP A 28 -2.47 -0.37 2.68
C TRP A 28 -3.78 0.33 2.33
N ARG A 29 -3.98 0.57 1.03
CA ARG A 29 -5.13 1.29 0.47
C ARG A 29 -5.62 0.57 -0.77
N ALA A 30 -6.89 0.78 -1.10
CA ALA A 30 -7.51 0.27 -2.32
C ALA A 30 -7.92 1.43 -3.24
N ILE A 31 -7.84 1.23 -4.55
CA ILE A 31 -8.40 2.16 -5.53
C ILE A 31 -8.84 1.39 -6.77
N ALA A 32 -10.01 1.74 -7.30
CA ALA A 32 -10.50 1.26 -8.58
C ALA A 32 -10.60 2.43 -9.56
N PHE A 33 -10.04 2.26 -10.75
CA PHE A 33 -10.11 3.19 -11.87
C PHE A 33 -11.04 2.64 -12.95
N GLY A 34 -11.70 3.55 -13.66
CA GLY A 34 -12.57 3.28 -14.81
C GLY A 34 -13.54 2.12 -14.61
N GLN A 35 -14.63 2.39 -13.89
CA GLN A 35 -15.79 1.52 -13.89
C GLN A 35 -16.21 1.19 -15.33
N SER A 36 -16.23 -0.10 -15.67
CA SER A 36 -16.76 -0.57 -16.95
C SER A 36 -18.26 -0.30 -16.98
N THR A 37 -18.68 0.65 -17.80
CA THR A 37 -20.10 1.05 -17.93
C THR A 37 -20.80 0.32 -19.08
N ASP A 38 -20.14 -0.60 -19.77
CA ASP A 38 -20.74 -1.31 -20.90
C ASP A 38 -21.63 -2.46 -20.43
N SER A 39 -22.94 -2.18 -20.34
CA SER A 39 -23.96 -3.16 -19.98
C SER A 39 -24.24 -4.20 -21.08
N ASN A 40 -23.76 -3.99 -22.31
CA ASN A 40 -24.04 -4.86 -23.48
C ASN A 40 -22.79 -5.61 -23.96
N PHE A 41 -21.75 -5.70 -23.12
CA PHE A 41 -20.56 -6.47 -23.44
C PHE A 41 -20.89 -7.98 -23.50
N SER A 42 -20.67 -8.62 -24.66
CA SER A 42 -20.78 -10.08 -24.82
C SER A 42 -19.70 -10.75 -23.97
N SER A 43 -20.06 -11.06 -22.73
CA SER A 43 -19.15 -11.55 -21.71
C SER A 43 -19.49 -12.98 -21.32
N ASN A 44 -18.47 -13.80 -21.11
CA ASN A 44 -18.61 -15.05 -20.35
C ASN A 44 -18.62 -14.78 -18.83
N VAL A 45 -18.62 -13.51 -18.42
CA VAL A 45 -18.75 -13.08 -17.03
C VAL A 45 -20.22 -13.14 -16.64
N LEU A 46 -20.50 -13.66 -15.44
CA LEU A 46 -21.85 -13.69 -14.88
C LEU A 46 -22.45 -12.27 -14.87
N PRO A 47 -23.75 -12.09 -15.17
CA PRO A 47 -24.38 -10.77 -15.26
C PRO A 47 -24.12 -9.88 -14.04
N GLU A 48 -24.19 -10.44 -12.83
CA GLU A 48 -23.95 -9.76 -11.55
C GLU A 48 -22.49 -9.40 -11.29
N LYS A 49 -21.57 -9.88 -12.12
CA LYS A 49 -20.14 -9.62 -12.06
C LYS A 49 -19.67 -8.61 -13.10
N ILE A 50 -20.54 -8.10 -13.97
CA ILE A 50 -20.18 -7.08 -14.95
C ILE A 50 -19.92 -5.76 -14.21
N GLY A 51 -18.75 -5.16 -14.44
CA GLY A 51 -18.37 -3.85 -13.86
C GLY A 51 -17.90 -3.89 -12.40
N VAL A 52 -17.82 -5.06 -11.77
CA VAL A 52 -17.33 -5.20 -10.38
C VAL A 52 -15.82 -4.94 -10.32
N ASN A 53 -15.42 -3.94 -9.53
CA ASN A 53 -14.04 -3.50 -9.36
C ASN A 53 -13.77 -3.16 -7.89
N ASP A 54 -13.49 -4.18 -7.10
CA ASP A 54 -13.54 -4.12 -5.64
C ASP A 54 -12.29 -4.74 -5.01
N VAL A 55 -11.87 -4.17 -3.88
CA VAL A 55 -10.97 -4.83 -2.93
C VAL A 55 -11.77 -5.13 -1.67
N THR A 56 -11.74 -6.36 -1.19
CA THR A 56 -12.41 -6.75 0.05
C THR A 56 -11.44 -7.39 1.04
N ILE A 57 -11.69 -7.13 2.33
CA ILE A 57 -10.99 -7.74 3.45
C ILE A 57 -12.05 -8.19 4.46
N ALA A 58 -12.04 -9.49 4.82
CA ALA A 58 -13.03 -10.09 5.71
C ALA A 58 -14.50 -9.76 5.29
N GLY A 59 -14.78 -9.73 3.98
CA GLY A 59 -16.09 -9.39 3.44
C GLY A 59 -16.44 -7.89 3.38
N LYS A 60 -15.62 -7.01 3.97
CA LYS A 60 -15.78 -5.55 3.85
C LYS A 60 -15.13 -5.06 2.56
N LYS A 61 -15.90 -4.38 1.70
CA LYS A 61 -15.37 -3.60 0.56
C LYS A 61 -14.64 -2.35 1.04
N LEU A 62 -13.44 -2.13 0.51
CA LEU A 62 -12.63 -0.95 0.81
C LEU A 62 -12.95 0.22 -0.13
N THR A 63 -12.87 1.42 0.42
CA THR A 63 -12.88 2.70 -0.26
C THR A 63 -11.47 3.30 -0.29
N PRO A 64 -11.17 4.30 -1.16
CA PRO A 64 -9.87 4.95 -1.19
C PRO A 64 -9.42 5.60 0.14
N GLN A 65 -10.38 5.91 1.01
CA GLN A 65 -10.13 6.50 2.32
C GLN A 65 -9.76 5.45 3.38
N ASP A 66 -10.19 4.20 3.21
CA ASP A 66 -9.87 3.13 4.14
C ASP A 66 -8.36 2.86 4.19
N VAL A 67 -7.88 2.53 5.39
CA VAL A 67 -6.54 2.02 5.65
C VAL A 67 -6.66 0.60 6.15
N ALA A 68 -5.84 -0.29 5.61
CA ALA A 68 -5.79 -1.70 5.97
C ALA A 68 -4.35 -2.13 6.34
N ASP A 69 -4.27 -3.28 7.00
CA ASP A 69 -3.05 -4.07 7.17
C ASP A 69 -3.16 -5.40 6.40
N LEU A 70 -2.17 -6.27 6.57
CA LEU A 70 -2.11 -7.59 5.93
C LEU A 70 -2.49 -8.74 6.87
N SER A 71 -3.21 -8.46 7.96
CA SER A 71 -3.58 -9.47 8.95
C SER A 71 -4.66 -10.46 8.47
N GLN A 72 -5.35 -10.12 7.38
CA GLN A 72 -6.46 -10.89 6.82
C GLN A 72 -6.28 -11.08 5.30
N PRO A 73 -6.84 -12.15 4.72
CA PRO A 73 -6.84 -12.34 3.27
C PRO A 73 -7.48 -11.16 2.54
N ILE A 74 -6.84 -10.73 1.45
CA ILE A 74 -7.31 -9.65 0.58
C ILE A 74 -7.82 -10.27 -0.72
N THR A 75 -9.06 -9.97 -1.09
CA THR A 75 -9.61 -10.35 -2.39
C THR A 75 -9.68 -9.12 -3.28
N ILE A 76 -9.03 -9.20 -4.44
CA ILE A 76 -9.10 -8.17 -5.48
C ILE A 76 -9.95 -8.75 -6.62
N GLU A 77 -11.07 -8.11 -6.93
CA GLU A 77 -11.92 -8.45 -8.06
C GLU A 77 -11.93 -7.29 -9.05
N SER A 78 -11.62 -7.59 -10.31
CA SER A 78 -11.76 -6.65 -11.42
C SER A 78 -12.37 -7.41 -12.59
N ARG A 79 -13.59 -7.03 -12.97
CA ARG A 79 -14.42 -7.70 -13.97
C ARG A 79 -15.02 -6.67 -14.89
N GLY A 80 -14.88 -6.89 -16.20
CA GLY A 80 -15.31 -5.95 -17.23
C GLY A 80 -14.26 -4.91 -17.64
N GLY A 81 -13.07 -4.91 -17.04
CA GLY A 81 -11.90 -4.15 -17.48
C GLY A 81 -11.02 -5.00 -18.39
N LYS A 82 -11.19 -4.90 -19.71
CA LYS A 82 -10.09 -5.23 -20.62
C LYS A 82 -9.24 -3.97 -20.73
N ILE A 83 -7.91 -4.08 -20.79
CA ILE A 83 -7.08 -3.03 -21.39
C ILE A 83 -7.52 -2.99 -22.87
N ALA A 84 -8.49 -2.16 -23.17
CA ALA A 84 -9.06 -1.96 -24.49
C ALA A 84 -9.22 -0.47 -24.70
N ASN A 85 -9.14 -0.03 -25.96
CA ASN A 85 -8.93 1.37 -26.37
C ASN A 85 -9.92 2.42 -25.83
N SER A 86 -10.94 2.03 -25.06
CA SER A 86 -12.02 2.90 -24.56
C SER A 86 -12.53 2.61 -23.13
N HIS A 87 -12.01 1.60 -22.40
CA HIS A 87 -12.46 1.29 -21.03
C HIS A 87 -11.32 0.78 -20.14
N ASP A 88 -10.98 1.49 -19.07
CA ASP A 88 -9.90 1.13 -18.14
C ASP A 88 -10.43 0.69 -16.78
N GLY A 89 -10.85 -0.57 -16.62
CA GLY A 89 -11.14 -1.13 -15.31
C GLY A 89 -9.87 -1.66 -14.63
N LEU A 90 -9.23 -0.86 -13.77
CA LEU A 90 -8.06 -1.29 -13.00
C LEU A 90 -8.30 -1.17 -11.50
N THR A 91 -8.16 -2.27 -10.77
CA THR A 91 -8.24 -2.30 -9.30
C THR A 91 -6.86 -2.53 -8.71
N PHE A 92 -6.43 -1.63 -7.82
CA PHE A 92 -5.16 -1.71 -7.09
C PHE A 92 -5.40 -1.85 -5.60
N PHE A 93 -4.58 -2.70 -4.97
CA PHE A 93 -4.33 -2.70 -3.53
C PHE A 93 -2.85 -2.38 -3.32
N TYR A 94 -2.55 -1.28 -2.63
CA TYR A 94 -1.21 -0.70 -2.64
C TYR A 94 -0.82 -0.12 -1.28
N THR A 95 0.49 -0.06 -1.04
CA THR A 95 1.09 0.79 -0.02
C THR A 95 2.12 1.71 -0.67
N ARG A 96 2.42 2.84 -0.03
CA ARG A 96 3.44 3.77 -0.50
C ARG A 96 4.75 3.50 0.23
N LEU A 97 5.82 3.36 -0.52
CA LEU A 97 7.17 3.16 0.02
C LEU A 97 7.93 4.50 0.01
N PRO A 98 8.74 4.79 1.05
CA PRO A 98 9.63 5.95 1.05
C PRO A 98 10.64 5.85 -0.10
N THR A 99 10.82 6.94 -0.86
CA THR A 99 11.78 6.99 -1.98
C THR A 99 13.24 7.06 -1.53
N SER A 100 13.49 7.32 -0.25
CA SER A 100 14.81 7.42 0.36
C SER A 100 15.34 6.09 0.90
N GLN A 101 14.61 4.99 0.69
CA GLN A 101 14.95 3.68 1.25
C GLN A 101 15.02 2.63 0.15
N ASN A 102 15.98 1.70 0.28
CA ASN A 102 16.01 0.50 -0.54
C ASN A 102 14.92 -0.47 -0.06
N PHE A 103 14.32 -1.21 -0.98
CA PHE A 103 13.34 -2.24 -0.67
C PHE A 103 13.53 -3.48 -1.54
N ILE A 104 12.98 -4.60 -1.09
CA ILE A 104 12.96 -5.87 -1.84
C ILE A 104 11.49 -6.27 -1.99
N LEU A 105 11.08 -6.59 -3.22
CA LEU A 105 9.78 -7.19 -3.48
C LEU A 105 9.94 -8.71 -3.47
N GLN A 106 9.14 -9.39 -2.66
CA GLN A 106 9.13 -10.85 -2.56
C GLN A 106 7.69 -11.35 -2.59
N ALA A 107 7.49 -12.50 -3.23
CA ALA A 107 6.22 -13.21 -3.23
C ALA A 107 6.49 -14.71 -3.20
N THR A 108 5.71 -15.42 -2.40
CA THR A 108 5.64 -16.88 -2.44
C THR A 108 4.45 -17.26 -3.31
N VAL A 109 4.71 -18.03 -4.37
CA VAL A 109 3.67 -18.58 -5.25
C VAL A 109 3.48 -20.05 -4.87
N THR A 110 2.24 -20.45 -4.62
CA THR A 110 1.85 -21.82 -4.26
C THR A 110 0.95 -22.42 -5.33
#